data_AF-A0A969QP50-F1
#
_entry.id   AF-A0A969QP50-F1
#
_cell.length_a   1.000
_cell.length_b   1.000
_cell.length_c   1.000
_cell.angle_alpha   90.00
_cell.angle_beta   90.00
_cell.angle_gamma   90.00
#
_symmetry.space_group_name_H-M   'P 1'
#
loop_
_entity.id
_entity.type
_entity.pdbx_description
1 polymer ?
#
loop_
_entity_poly.entity_id
_entity_poly.type
_entity_poly.pdbx_seq_one_letter_code
_entity_poly.pdbx_strand_id
1 'polypeptide(L)'
;MPIALTIDRCPAAMVAVMDAGADDFIYRPIAPTDLLARVRALLRLKRSIDEREAMVSMREEFVYRLTHDLKTPLVAADRVLRLLQRGKYGDLPDSAIQVLDSMQHSNQDLLEMTKTLLDIYRYESGQNFDDCSIEPTKTSRFGSLPN
;
A
#
# COMPACT_ATOMS: atom_id res chain seq x y z
N MET A 1 0.39 -10.95 17.96
CA MET A 1 -0.68 -11.31 18.90
C MET A 1 -0.04 -11.56 20.25
N PRO A 2 -0.49 -10.93 21.36
CA PRO A 2 0.16 -11.12 22.65
C PRO A 2 -0.15 -12.52 23.20
N ILE A 3 0.90 -13.24 23.59
CA ILE A 3 0.80 -14.55 24.26
C ILE A 3 0.97 -14.29 25.76
N ALA A 4 -0.09 -14.50 26.54
CA ALA A 4 -0.04 -14.36 27.99
C ALA A 4 0.21 -15.72 28.66
N LEU A 5 1.22 -15.81 29.53
CA LEU A 5 1.54 -17.02 30.29
C LEU A 5 1.08 -16.89 31.75
N THR A 6 0.55 -17.98 32.31
CA THR A 6 0.15 -18.05 33.72
C THR A 6 1.33 -18.46 34.59
N ILE A 7 1.62 -17.69 35.64
CA ILE A 7 2.74 -17.92 36.56
C ILE A 7 2.21 -18.05 37.99
N ASP A 8 2.73 -19.00 38.77
CA ASP A 8 2.59 -19.01 40.23
C ASP A 8 3.40 -17.84 40.82
N ARG A 9 2.99 -17.29 41.98
CA ARG A 9 3.66 -16.13 42.63
C ARG A 9 5.08 -16.46 43.14
N CYS A 10 5.99 -16.72 42.22
CA CYS A 10 7.41 -16.96 42.46
C CYS A 10 8.20 -15.89 41.68
N PRO A 11 8.95 -15.00 42.35
CA PRO A 11 9.69 -13.92 41.69
C PRO A 11 10.69 -14.40 40.63
N ALA A 12 11.31 -15.56 40.86
CA ALA A 12 12.24 -16.17 39.90
C ALA A 12 11.54 -16.60 38.59
N ALA A 13 10.27 -17.02 38.69
CA ALA A 13 9.48 -17.40 37.53
C ALA A 13 9.01 -16.18 36.73
N MET A 14 8.90 -14.98 37.32
CA MET A 14 8.53 -13.77 36.57
C MET A 14 9.68 -13.31 35.65
N VAL A 15 10.90 -13.29 36.16
CA VAL A 15 12.10 -12.86 35.41
C VAL A 15 12.36 -13.79 34.24
N ALA A 16 12.28 -15.11 34.47
CA ALA A 16 12.49 -16.11 33.42
C ALA A 16 11.53 -15.99 32.23
N VAL A 17 10.30 -15.50 32.46
CA VAL A 17 9.30 -15.42 31.38
C VAL A 17 9.36 -14.07 30.66
N MET A 18 9.88 -13.00 31.28
CA MET A 18 10.27 -11.77 30.57
C MET A 18 11.44 -12.02 29.62
N ASP A 19 12.47 -12.73 30.09
CA ASP A 19 13.64 -13.07 29.25
C ASP A 19 13.27 -14.00 28.08
N ALA A 20 12.15 -14.74 28.20
CA ALA A 20 11.61 -15.57 27.14
C ALA A 20 10.77 -14.82 26.09
N GLY A 21 10.59 -13.50 26.21
CA GLY A 21 9.93 -12.66 25.21
C GLY A 21 8.40 -12.60 25.31
N ALA A 22 7.83 -12.82 26.50
CA ALA A 22 6.39 -12.66 26.70
C ALA A 22 5.96 -11.19 26.82
N ASP A 23 4.89 -10.82 26.10
CA ASP A 23 4.33 -9.46 26.10
C ASP A 23 3.60 -9.09 27.40
N ASP A 24 3.06 -10.08 28.14
CA ASP A 24 2.24 -9.85 29.33
C ASP A 24 2.11 -11.10 30.22
N PHE A 25 1.90 -10.92 31.53
CA PHE A 25 1.74 -11.99 32.53
C PHE A 25 0.44 -11.87 33.31
N ILE A 26 -0.19 -13.02 33.59
CA ILE A 26 -1.38 -13.09 34.45
C ILE A 26 -1.12 -14.05 35.62
N TYR A 27 -1.23 -13.52 36.84
CA TYR A 27 -1.10 -14.31 38.07
C TYR A 27 -2.35 -15.15 38.35
N ARG A 28 -2.17 -16.35 38.90
CA ARG A 28 -3.29 -17.15 39.45
C ARG A 28 -3.60 -16.76 40.92
N PRO A 29 -4.89 -16.81 41.33
CA PRO A 29 -6.07 -16.99 40.49
C PRO A 29 -6.35 -15.74 39.66
N ILE A 30 -6.77 -15.93 38.39
CA ILE A 30 -7.17 -14.82 37.52
C ILE A 30 -8.49 -14.29 38.08
N ALA A 31 -8.45 -13.11 38.71
CA ALA A 31 -9.68 -12.45 39.10
C ALA A 31 -10.50 -12.16 37.83
N PRO A 32 -11.79 -12.52 37.77
CA PRO A 32 -12.63 -12.24 36.60
C PRO A 32 -12.59 -10.76 36.17
N THR A 33 -12.39 -9.85 37.12
CA THR A 33 -12.19 -8.42 36.91
C THR A 33 -10.96 -8.08 36.08
N ASP A 34 -9.85 -8.77 36.30
CA ASP A 34 -8.57 -8.53 35.60
C ASP A 34 -8.65 -9.03 34.16
N LEU A 35 -9.26 -10.20 33.95
CA LEU A 35 -9.52 -10.72 32.61
C LEU A 35 -10.46 -9.79 31.84
N LEU A 36 -11.55 -9.33 32.46
CA LEU A 36 -12.47 -8.38 31.85
C LEU A 36 -11.78 -7.05 31.50
N ALA A 37 -10.89 -6.55 32.36
CA ALA A 37 -10.12 -5.33 32.08
C ALA A 37 -9.23 -5.50 30.85
N ARG A 38 -8.52 -6.63 30.74
CA ARG A 38 -7.64 -6.96 29.60
C ARG A 38 -8.41 -7.13 28.30
N VAL A 39 -9.52 -7.88 28.32
CA VAL A 39 -10.39 -8.05 27.15
C VAL A 39 -10.93 -6.70 26.67
N ARG A 40 -11.37 -5.83 27.59
CA ARG A 40 -11.81 -4.47 27.24
C ARG A 40 -10.69 -3.63 26.65
N ALA A 41 -9.46 -3.74 27.15
CA ALA A 41 -8.30 -3.04 26.60
C ALA A 41 -8.00 -3.52 25.17
N LEU A 42 -7.98 -4.83 24.93
CA LEU A 42 -7.76 -5.42 23.61
C LEU A 42 -8.86 -5.03 22.61
N LEU A 43 -10.13 -5.03 23.03
CA LEU A 43 -11.23 -4.60 22.16
C LEU A 43 -11.14 -3.11 21.78
N ARG A 44 -10.69 -2.25 22.70
CA ARG A 44 -10.45 -0.83 22.41
C ARG A 44 -9.31 -0.64 21.42
N LEU A 45 -8.21 -1.38 21.62
CA LEU A 45 -7.08 -1.36 20.70
C LEU A 45 -7.50 -1.84 19.31
N LYS A 46 -8.18 -2.98 19.23
CA LYS A 46 -8.69 -3.54 17.97
C LYS A 46 -9.59 -2.55 17.24
N ARG A 47 -10.52 -1.91 17.95
CA ARG A 47 -11.37 -0.86 17.37
C ARG A 47 -10.56 0.31 16.83
N SER A 48 -9.56 0.80 17.57
CA SER A 48 -8.71 1.89 17.11
C SER A 48 -7.90 1.52 15.86
N ILE A 49 -7.47 0.26 15.76
CA ILE A 49 -6.80 -0.26 14.56
C ILE A 49 -7.79 -0.31 13.39
N ASP A 50 -8.96 -0.91 13.58
CA ASP A 50 -10.00 -1.00 12.54
C ASP A 50 -10.39 0.40 12.01
N GLU A 51 -10.57 1.38 12.91
CA GLU A 51 -10.91 2.76 12.55
C GLU A 51 -9.79 3.39 11.71
N ARG A 52 -8.53 3.14 12.05
CA ARG A 52 -7.37 3.61 11.29
C ARG A 52 -7.29 2.95 9.92
N GLU A 53 -7.49 1.64 9.84
CA GLU A 53 -7.49 0.90 8.57
C GLU A 53 -8.62 1.37 7.65
N ALA A 54 -9.82 1.60 8.20
CA ALA A 54 -10.94 2.15 7.45
C ALA A 54 -10.63 3.55 6.88
N MET A 55 -9.98 4.42 7.65
CA MET A 55 -9.55 5.74 7.16
C MET A 55 -8.50 5.64 6.05
N VAL A 56 -7.54 4.72 6.17
CA VAL A 56 -6.52 4.50 5.13
C VAL A 56 -7.18 4.02 3.83
N SER A 57 -8.05 3.01 3.92
CA SER A 57 -8.77 2.48 2.76
C SER A 57 -9.65 3.54 2.08
N MET A 58 -10.34 4.38 2.87
CA MET A 58 -11.14 5.49 2.33
C MET A 58 -10.28 6.52 1.58
N ARG A 59 -9.08 6.82 2.09
CA ARG A 59 -8.14 7.74 1.44
C ARG A 59 -7.65 7.18 0.11
N GLU A 60 -7.37 5.88 0.04
CA GLU A 60 -6.95 5.20 -1.20
C GLU A 60 -8.05 5.21 -2.26
N GLU A 61 -9.28 4.86 -1.87
CA GLU A 61 -10.42 4.88 -2.79
C GLU A 61 -10.66 6.29 -3.33
N PHE A 62 -10.59 7.29 -2.47
CA PHE A 62 -10.73 8.68 -2.85
C PHE A 62 -9.68 9.11 -3.90
N VAL A 63 -8.40 8.83 -3.65
CA VAL A 63 -7.32 9.17 -4.58
C VAL A 63 -7.47 8.44 -5.92
N TYR A 64 -7.84 7.15 -5.90
CA TYR A 64 -8.08 6.38 -7.11
C TYR A 64 -9.21 6.96 -7.95
N ARG A 65 -10.35 7.31 -7.32
CA ARG A 65 -11.51 7.90 -8.01
C ARG A 65 -11.18 9.26 -8.60
N LEU A 66 -10.54 10.14 -7.83
CA LEU A 66 -10.09 11.44 -8.34
C LEU A 66 -9.16 11.28 -9.55
N THR A 67 -8.21 10.35 -9.48
CA THR A 67 -7.27 10.09 -10.58
C THR A 67 -8.01 9.65 -11.85
N HIS A 68 -8.97 8.74 -11.72
CA HIS A 68 -9.79 8.29 -12.85
C HIS A 68 -10.62 9.43 -13.46
N ASP A 69 -11.28 10.21 -12.60
CA ASP A 69 -12.17 11.29 -13.01
C ASP A 69 -11.39 12.47 -13.65
N LEU A 70 -10.13 12.67 -13.27
CA LEU A 70 -9.22 13.63 -13.91
C LEU A 70 -8.61 13.08 -15.21
N LYS A 71 -8.23 11.80 -15.25
CA LYS A 71 -7.63 11.19 -16.45
C LYS A 71 -8.59 11.21 -17.64
N THR A 72 -9.87 10.96 -17.40
CA THR A 72 -10.90 10.87 -18.45
C THR A 72 -11.00 12.14 -19.31
N PRO A 73 -11.21 13.35 -18.75
CA PRO A 73 -11.25 14.59 -19.53
C PRO A 73 -9.90 14.94 -20.16
N LEU A 74 -8.76 14.66 -19.50
CA LEU A 74 -7.44 14.92 -20.06
C LEU A 74 -7.15 14.05 -21.30
N VAL A 75 -7.49 12.75 -21.26
CA VAL A 75 -7.38 11.86 -22.43
C VAL A 75 -8.31 12.31 -23.55
N ALA A 76 -9.52 12.76 -23.23
CA ALA A 76 -10.45 13.30 -24.21
C ALA A 76 -9.90 14.57 -24.88
N ALA A 77 -9.32 15.49 -24.10
CA ALA A 77 -8.70 16.71 -24.59
C ALA A 77 -7.50 16.40 -25.50
N ASP A 78 -6.59 15.51 -25.11
CA ASP A 78 -5.44 15.09 -25.93
C ASP A 78 -5.91 14.50 -27.27
N ARG A 79 -7.01 13.72 -27.27
CA ARG A 79 -7.58 13.18 -28.49
C ARG A 79 -8.08 14.27 -29.43
N VAL A 80 -8.76 15.30 -28.92
CA VAL A 80 -9.21 16.43 -29.74
C VAL A 80 -8.03 17.24 -30.28
N LEU A 81 -7.02 17.53 -29.46
CA LEU A 81 -5.81 18.24 -29.87
C LEU A 81 -5.08 17.49 -31.01
N ARG A 82 -4.94 16.16 -30.88
CA ARG A 82 -4.37 15.31 -31.96
C ARG A 82 -5.19 15.31 -33.24
N LEU A 83 -6.52 15.40 -33.14
CA LEU A 83 -7.37 15.47 -34.33
C LEU A 83 -7.23 16.82 -35.05
N LEU A 84 -7.06 17.91 -34.30
CA LEU A 84 -6.80 19.24 -34.85
C LEU A 84 -5.44 19.28 -35.56
N GLN A 85 -4.38 18.76 -34.94
CA GLN A 85 -3.04 18.68 -35.54
C GLN A 85 -2.99 17.80 -36.80
N ARG A 86 -3.83 16.76 -36.88
CA ARG A 86 -3.92 15.87 -38.05
C ARG A 86 -4.68 16.48 -39.24
N GLY A 87 -5.08 17.75 -39.16
CA GLY A 87 -5.79 18.44 -40.24
C GLY A 87 -7.21 17.93 -40.47
N LYS A 88 -7.82 17.22 -39.50
CA LYS A 88 -9.18 16.65 -39.65
C LYS A 88 -10.24 17.72 -39.95
N TYR A 89 -10.00 18.96 -39.53
CA TYR A 89 -10.91 20.10 -39.68
C TYR A 89 -10.42 21.13 -40.72
N GLY A 90 -9.45 20.77 -41.55
CA GLY A 90 -8.78 21.65 -42.50
C GLY A 90 -7.36 22.02 -42.07
N ASP A 91 -6.65 22.72 -42.96
CA ASP A 91 -5.29 23.16 -42.70
C ASP A 91 -5.28 24.29 -41.67
N LEU A 92 -4.43 24.13 -40.66
CA LEU A 92 -4.19 25.14 -39.64
C LEU A 92 -2.91 25.90 -39.98
N PRO A 93 -2.85 27.23 -39.72
CA PRO A 93 -1.62 27.96 -39.88
C PRO A 93 -0.55 27.42 -38.92
N ASP A 94 0.72 27.49 -39.31
CA ASP A 94 1.85 26.98 -38.51
C ASP A 94 1.87 27.55 -37.08
N SER A 95 1.44 28.79 -36.91
CA SER A 95 1.31 29.43 -35.59
C SER A 95 0.28 28.74 -34.70
N ALA A 96 -0.83 28.26 -35.24
CA ALA A 96 -1.83 27.51 -34.48
C ALA A 96 -1.32 26.10 -34.13
N ILE A 97 -0.54 25.46 -35.02
CA ILE A 97 0.08 24.16 -34.76
C ILE A 97 1.06 24.26 -33.57
N GLN A 98 1.89 25.30 -33.51
CA GLN A 98 2.81 25.51 -32.38
C GLN A 98 2.09 25.68 -31.02
N VAL A 99 0.95 26.38 -31.03
CA VAL A 99 0.13 26.53 -29.82
C VAL A 99 -0.50 25.20 -29.42
N LEU A 100 -1.03 24.44 -30.39
CA LEU A 100 -1.61 23.11 -30.13
C LEU A 100 -0.57 22.12 -29.58
N ASP A 101 0.66 22.13 -30.10
CA ASP A 101 1.76 21.35 -29.56
C ASP A 101 2.03 21.70 -28.09
N SER A 102 2.08 23.00 -27.77
CA SER A 102 2.28 23.46 -26.39
C SER A 102 1.14 23.01 -25.46
N MET A 103 -0.12 23.10 -25.92
CA MET A 103 -1.28 22.62 -25.17
C MET A 103 -1.25 21.10 -24.98
N GLN A 104 -0.80 20.37 -25.99
CA GLN A 104 -0.71 18.92 -25.93
C GLN A 104 0.36 18.45 -24.95
N HIS A 105 1.54 19.06 -24.95
CA HIS A 105 2.59 18.78 -23.97
C HIS A 105 2.09 19.04 -22.55
N SER A 106 1.49 20.21 -22.29
CA SER A 106 0.95 20.52 -20.96
C SER A 106 -0.11 19.51 -20.50
N ASN A 107 -0.98 19.05 -21.40
CA ASN A 107 -2.00 18.06 -21.07
C ASN A 107 -1.40 16.67 -20.80
N GLN A 108 -0.30 16.32 -21.47
CA GLN A 108 0.48 15.11 -21.19
C GLN A 108 1.20 15.19 -19.85
N ASP A 109 1.79 16.34 -19.52
CA ASP A 109 2.42 16.59 -18.22
C ASP A 109 1.41 16.39 -17.08
N LEU A 110 0.17 16.90 -17.24
CA LEU A 110 -0.90 16.71 -16.25
C LEU A 110 -1.30 15.24 -16.08
N LEU A 111 -1.33 14.48 -17.19
CA LEU A 111 -1.61 13.04 -17.15
C LEU A 111 -0.50 12.28 -16.41
N GLU A 112 0.76 12.66 -16.66
CA GLU A 112 1.92 12.06 -15.98
C GLU A 112 1.92 12.41 -14.50
N MET A 113 1.71 13.67 -14.12
CA MET A 113 1.60 14.09 -12.71
C MET A 113 0.49 13.33 -11.98
N THR A 114 -0.66 13.14 -12.62
CA THR A 114 -1.79 12.40 -12.05
C THR A 114 -1.43 10.93 -11.81
N LYS A 115 -0.68 10.32 -12.74
CA LYS A 115 -0.18 8.94 -12.58
C LYS A 115 0.85 8.84 -11.46
N THR A 116 1.82 9.76 -11.41
CA THR A 116 2.86 9.81 -10.37
C THR A 116 2.27 9.97 -8.99
N LEU A 117 1.23 10.81 -8.84
CA LEU A 117 0.51 10.95 -7.57
C LEU A 117 -0.09 9.62 -7.12
N LEU A 118 -0.77 8.90 -8.03
CA LEU A 118 -1.30 7.58 -7.72
C LEU A 118 -0.20 6.59 -7.33
N ASP A 119 0.93 6.58 -8.03
CA ASP A 119 2.04 5.68 -7.74
C ASP A 119 2.67 5.96 -6.37
N ILE A 120 2.81 7.23 -5.97
CA ILE A 120 3.25 7.62 -4.62
C ILE A 120 2.25 7.14 -3.57
N TYR A 121 0.95 7.35 -3.79
CA TYR A 121 -0.07 6.90 -2.86
C TYR A 121 -0.09 5.37 -2.71
N ARG A 122 0.08 4.62 -3.80
CA ARG A 122 0.20 3.15 -3.77
C ARG A 122 1.44 2.68 -3.02
N TYR A 123 2.53 3.45 -3.10
CA TYR A 123 3.77 3.16 -2.39
C TYR A 123 3.64 3.42 -0.87
N GLU A 124 3.07 4.57 -0.48
CA GLU A 124 2.84 4.92 0.94
C GLU A 124 1.83 3.99 1.63
N SER A 125 0.85 3.48 0.88
CA SER A 125 -0.15 2.51 1.33
C SER A 125 0.36 1.09 1.56
N GLY A 126 1.65 0.83 1.32
CA GLY A 126 2.28 -0.42 1.74
C GLY A 126 2.05 -1.60 0.83
N GLN A 127 2.42 -1.51 -0.45
CA GLN A 127 2.96 -2.69 -1.13
C GLN A 127 4.37 -3.01 -0.61
N ASN A 128 4.45 -3.48 0.63
CA ASN A 128 5.42 -4.51 1.00
C ASN A 128 4.83 -5.84 0.54
N PHE A 129 4.87 -6.10 -0.77
CA PHE A 129 4.75 -7.45 -1.27
C PHE A 129 6.15 -7.87 -1.69
N ASP A 130 6.66 -8.88 -1.01
CA ASP A 130 7.71 -9.75 -1.51
C ASP A 130 7.28 -10.26 -2.90
N ASP A 131 7.64 -9.54 -3.95
CA ASP A 131 7.79 -10.11 -5.29
C ASP A 131 9.25 -9.96 -5.70
N CYS A 132 10.10 -10.63 -4.93
CA CYS A 132 11.25 -11.27 -5.53
C CYS A 132 10.78 -12.63 -6.03
N SER A 133 10.23 -12.66 -7.26
CA SER A 133 10.16 -13.87 -8.06
C SER A 133 11.58 -14.37 -8.32
N ILE A 134 12.15 -15.10 -7.36
CA ILE A 134 13.27 -16.00 -7.63
C ILE A 134 12.64 -17.28 -8.15
N GLU A 135 12.60 -17.42 -9.48
CA GLU A 135 12.37 -18.74 -10.09
C GLU A 135 13.45 -19.71 -9.57
N PRO A 136 13.10 -20.92 -9.11
CA PRO A 136 14.10 -21.92 -8.78
C PRO A 136 14.72 -22.41 -10.09
N THR A 137 15.86 -21.82 -10.47
CA THR A 137 16.67 -22.33 -11.57
C THR A 137 17.16 -23.73 -11.20
N LYS A 138 16.56 -24.74 -11.84
CA LYS A 138 17.02 -26.13 -11.79
C LYS A 138 18.44 -26.19 -12.34
N THR A 139 19.45 -26.31 -11.47
CA THR A 139 20.77 -26.73 -11.93
C THR A 139 20.84 -28.24 -11.92
N SER A 140 20.81 -28.77 -13.13
CA SER A 140 20.98 -30.15 -13.54
C SER A 140 22.25 -30.79 -12.97
N ARG A 141 22.09 -32.07 -12.58
CA ARG A 141 23.06 -33.18 -12.64
C ARG A 141 24.43 -32.79 -13.24
N PHE A 142 25.46 -32.79 -12.41
CA PHE A 142 26.81 -33.13 -12.85
C PHE A 142 27.04 -34.62 -12.58
N GLY A 143 27.06 -35.39 -13.66
CA GLY A 143 27.58 -36.73 -13.67
C GLY A 143 29.10 -36.76 -13.87
N SER A 144 29.64 -37.95 -13.61
CA SER A 144 30.85 -38.56 -14.16
C SER A 144 32.24 -38.05 -13.73
N LEU A 145 32.88 -38.86 -12.86
CA LEU A 145 34.26 -39.40 -13.05
C LEU A 145 34.51 -39.77 -14.52
N PRO A 146 35.72 -39.66 -15.12
CA PRO A 146 36.96 -40.36 -14.71
C PRO A 146 38.24 -39.48 -14.93
N ASN A 147 39.51 -39.87 -14.75
CA ASN A 147 40.29 -41.12 -14.80
C ASN A 147 41.25 -41.21 -13.60
#